data_AF-A0A954K3Y5-F1
#
_entry.id   AF-A0A954K3Y5-F1
#
_cell.length_a   1.000
_cell.length_b   1.000
_cell.length_c   1.000
_cell.angle_alpha   90.00
_cell.angle_beta   90.00
_cell.angle_gamma   90.00
#
_symmetry.space_group_name_H-M   'P 1'
#
loop_
_entity.id
_entity.type
_entity.pdbx_description
1 polymer ?
#
loop_
_entity_poly.entity_id
_entity_poly.type
_entity_poly.pdbx_seq_one_letter_code
_entity_poly.pdbx_strand_id
1 'polypeptide(L)' 'MQESVDPQSRVVITGIGLTAPNGNNLEEFRQSLLEGRSGVVDYDIRYMG' A
#
# COMPACT_ATOMS: atom_id res chain seq x y z
N MET A 1 -4.43 29.65 -3.16
CA MET A 1 -3.09 29.91 -2.57
C MET A 1 -2.22 28.71 -2.91
N GLN A 2 -1.22 28.91 -3.76
CA GLN A 2 -0.21 27.88 -4.03
C GLN A 2 1.00 28.26 -3.18
N GLU A 3 1.33 27.48 -2.16
CA GLU A 3 2.60 27.64 -1.46
C GLU A 3 3.73 27.42 -2.47
N SER A 4 4.67 28.36 -2.53
CA SER A 4 5.91 28.18 -3.28
C SER A 4 6.76 27.15 -2.55
N VAL A 5 6.67 25.89 -2.99
CA VAL A 5 7.57 24.83 -2.53
C VAL A 5 8.98 25.20 -2.94
N ASP A 6 9.87 25.41 -1.98
CA ASP A 6 11.29 25.60 -2.24
C ASP A 6 11.81 24.40 -3.08
N PRO A 7 12.36 24.63 -4.29
CA PRO A 7 12.87 23.56 -5.13
C PRO A 7 13.90 22.68 -4.42
N GLN A 8 14.68 23.22 -3.47
CA GLN A 8 15.66 22.47 -2.70
C GLN A 8 15.04 21.57 -1.63
N SER A 9 13.79 21.86 -1.23
CA SER A 9 13.04 21.11 -0.24
C SER A 9 12.20 19.97 -0.84
N ARG A 10 12.27 19.75 -2.17
CA ARG A 10 11.51 18.69 -2.86
C ARG A 10 12.14 17.32 -2.62
N VAL A 11 11.42 16.46 -1.92
CA VAL A 11 11.74 15.03 -1.82
C VAL A 11 10.92 14.26 -2.85
N VAL A 12 11.58 13.40 -3.63
CA VAL A 12 10.95 12.56 -4.66
C VAL A 12 11.06 11.10 -4.24
N ILE A 13 9.92 10.39 -4.25
CA ILE A 13 9.92 8.94 -4.12
C ILE A 13 10.22 8.37 -5.50
N THR A 14 11.41 7.80 -5.66
CA THR A 14 11.92 7.29 -6.96
C THR A 14 11.53 5.83 -7.22
N GLY A 15 11.10 5.11 -6.20
CA GLY A 15 10.65 3.72 -6.31
C GLY A 15 9.89 3.30 -5.07
N ILE A 16 8.99 2.34 -5.24
CA ILE A 16 8.18 1.75 -4.16
C ILE A 16 8.17 0.25 -4.38
N GLY A 17 8.44 -0.51 -3.32
CA GLY A 17 8.20 -1.94 -3.25
C GLY A 17 7.13 -2.22 -2.19
N LEU A 18 6.25 -3.18 -2.46
CA LEU A 18 5.25 -3.61 -1.48
C LEU A 18 4.95 -5.09 -1.62
N THR A 19 4.53 -5.69 -0.51
CA THR A 19 3.75 -6.93 -0.46
C THR A 19 2.67 -6.72 0.59
N ALA A 20 1.42 -7.03 0.25
CA ALA A 20 0.28 -6.79 1.12
C ALA A 20 -0.77 -7.91 0.94
N PRO A 21 -1.63 -8.16 1.96
CA PRO A 21 -2.69 -9.17 1.86
C PRO A 21 -3.66 -8.99 0.69
N ASN A 22 -3.75 -7.78 0.13
CA ASN A 22 -4.61 -7.42 -0.99
C ASN A 22 -3.85 -7.14 -2.31
N GLY A 23 -2.57 -7.50 -2.40
CA GLY A 23 -1.80 -7.41 -3.64
C GLY A 23 -0.32 -7.74 -3.47
N ASN A 24 0.20 -8.61 -4.34
CA ASN A 24 1.62 -9.01 -4.32
C ASN A 24 2.50 -8.13 -5.21
N ASN A 25 1.89 -7.20 -5.95
CA ASN A 25 2.55 -6.21 -6.78
C ASN A 25 1.76 -4.89 -6.77
N LEU A 26 2.35 -3.83 -7.31
CA LEU A 26 1.77 -2.48 -7.29
C LEU A 26 0.45 -2.39 -8.07
N GLU A 27 0.30 -3.17 -9.15
CA GLU A 27 -0.90 -3.14 -9.99
C GLU A 27 -2.10 -3.73 -9.26
N GLU A 28 -1.95 -4.94 -8.72
CA GLU A 28 -2.98 -5.61 -7.91
C GLU A 28 -3.37 -4.76 -6.69
N PHE A 29 -2.37 -4.26 -5.97
CA PHE A 29 -2.60 -3.42 -4.79
C PHE A 29 -3.37 -2.15 -5.14
N ARG A 30 -3.03 -1.48 -6.25
CA ARG A 30 -3.73 -0.28 -6.71
C ARG A 30 -5.18 -0.57 -7.08
N GLN A 31 -5.44 -1.65 -7.80
CA GLN A 31 -6.82 -2.06 -8.14
C GLN A 31 -7.62 -2.32 -6.87
N SER A 32 -7.09 -3.14 -5.94
CA SER A 32 -7.72 -3.40 -4.66
C SER A 32 -7.99 -2.12 -3.85
N LEU A 33 -7.05 -1.17 -3.82
CA LEU A 33 -7.23 0.10 -3.12
C LEU A 33 -8.35 0.94 -3.74
N LEU A 34 -8.38 1.08 -5.07
CA LEU A 34 -9.40 1.87 -5.77
C LEU A 34 -10.80 1.24 -5.68
N GLU A 35 -10.86 -0.09 -5.58
CA GLU A 35 -12.11 -0.84 -5.38
C GLU A 35 -12.50 -0.98 -3.91
N GLY A 36 -11.67 -0.53 -2.96
CA GLY A 36 -11.93 -0.64 -1.52
C GLY A 36 -11.81 -2.05 -0.94
N ARG A 37 -11.03 -2.96 -1.58
CA ARG A 37 -10.78 -4.33 -1.12
C ARG A 37 -9.62 -4.39 -0.13
N SER A 38 -9.89 -4.89 1.09
CA SER A 38 -8.93 -4.87 2.22
C SER A 38 -7.92 -6.01 2.22
N GLY A 39 -8.33 -7.26 1.97
CA GLY A 39 -7.47 -8.45 2.10
C GLY A 39 -7.31 -8.99 3.52
N VAL A 40 -7.90 -8.35 4.54
CA VAL A 40 -8.01 -8.92 5.89
C VAL A 40 -8.96 -10.11 5.86
N VAL A 41 -8.55 -11.21 6.48
CA VAL A 41 -9.32 -12.44 6.61
C VAL A 41 -9.22 -12.97 8.03
N ASP A 42 -10.24 -13.69 8.47
CA ASP A 42 -10.18 -14.39 9.75
C ASP A 42 -9.05 -15.44 9.72
N TYR A 43 -8.27 -15.48 10.81
CA TYR A 43 -7.18 -16.43 10.97
C TYR A 43 -7.61 -17.54 11.93
N ASP A 44 -7.68 -18.78 11.43
CA ASP A 44 -8.00 -19.94 12.26
C ASP A 44 -6.71 -20.63 12.74
N ILE A 45 -6.52 -20.65 14.05
CA ILE A 45 -5.43 -21.35 14.73
C ILE A 45 -5.94 -22.65 15.34
N ARG A 46 -5.50 -23.77 14.76
CA ARG A 46 -5.67 -25.08 15.39
C ARG A 46 -4.56 -25.27 16.42
N TYR A 47 -4.91 -25.12 17.69
CA TYR A 47 -4.05 -25.56 18.79
C TYR A 47 -3.97 -27.09 18.81
N MET A 48 -2.84 -27.63 18.35
CA MET A 48 -2.51 -29.03 18.51
C MET A 48 -1.75 -29.15 19.84
N GLY A 49 -2.45 -29.59 20.89
CA GLY A 49 -1.87 -29.96 22.18
C GLY A 49 -1.38 -31.40 22.21
#